data_AF-A0A0F8XQX9-F1
#
_entry.id   AF-A0A0F8XQX9-F1
#
_cell.length_a   1.000
_cell.length_b   1.000
_cell.length_c   1.000
_cell.angle_alpha   90.00
_cell.angle_beta   90.00
_cell.angle_gamma   90.00
#
_symmetry.space_group_name_H-M   'P 1'
#
loop_
_entity.id
_entity.type
_entity.pdbx_description
1 polymer ?
#
loop_
_entity_poly.entity_id
_entity_poly.type
_entity_poly.pdbx_seq_one_letter_code
_entity_poly.pdbx_strand_id
1 'polypeptide(L)'
;RAVNREVGTEGPKIVGVDVSREGDDETVIACRKGMKTTDLITWGHQDTIFSASRVKNFCEKSKVDILRVDSIGVGGPVVDDLRAWGVTAEQINVGLPAIDKEHFLNIRAEGYQHLADLFTNDEISIPEDEDLKAQLCDIRYEYNDKGIKKIESKKDSKSRGSKSPDKADALMMAFLPGYNQAQSQPVDNN
;
A
#
# COMPACT_ATOMS: atom_id res chain seq x y z
N ARG A 1 15.26 -2.96 13.19
CA ARG A 1 16.43 -2.14 12.79
C ARG A 1 16.13 -1.14 11.66
N ALA A 2 14.89 -1.05 11.14
CA ALA A 2 14.51 -0.17 10.03
C ALA A 2 13.84 1.17 10.42
N VAL A 3 13.58 1.39 11.70
CA VAL A 3 13.03 2.67 12.21
C VAL A 3 14.05 3.78 11.99
N ASN A 4 13.63 4.87 11.35
CA ASN A 4 14.42 6.09 11.13
C ASN A 4 15.84 5.80 10.58
N ARG A 5 15.96 4.77 9.75
CA ARG A 5 17.22 4.40 9.12
C ARG A 5 17.59 5.42 8.04
N GLU A 6 18.87 5.70 7.88
CA GLU A 6 19.36 6.41 6.70
C GLU A 6 19.37 5.47 5.49
N VAL A 7 18.56 5.82 4.49
CA VAL A 7 18.43 5.11 3.21
C VAL A 7 18.36 6.13 2.07
N GLY A 8 18.60 5.69 0.85
CA GLY A 8 18.50 6.55 -0.33
C GLY A 8 17.13 7.21 -0.45
N THR A 9 17.14 8.55 -0.53
CA THR A 9 15.94 9.36 -0.79
C THR A 9 15.80 9.72 -2.27
N GLU A 10 16.68 9.20 -3.12
CA GLU A 10 16.58 9.29 -4.57
C GLU A 10 15.45 8.40 -5.11
N GLY A 11 14.75 8.86 -6.14
CA GLY A 11 13.64 8.14 -6.76
C GLY A 11 12.27 8.83 -6.59
N PRO A 12 11.18 8.19 -7.04
CA PRO A 12 9.84 8.79 -7.04
C PRO A 12 9.25 8.93 -5.63
N LYS A 13 8.31 9.87 -5.49
CA LYS A 13 7.41 10.01 -4.36
C LYS A 13 6.14 9.22 -4.63
N ILE A 14 5.93 8.15 -3.88
CA ILE A 14 4.83 7.21 -4.09
C ILE A 14 3.95 7.17 -2.87
N VAL A 15 2.64 7.15 -3.11
CA VAL A 15 1.62 7.01 -2.09
C VAL A 15 0.86 5.72 -2.30
N GLY A 16 0.74 4.92 -1.24
CA GLY A 16 -0.26 3.85 -1.12
C GLY A 16 -1.40 4.30 -0.21
N VAL A 17 -2.65 4.03 -0.61
CA VAL A 17 -3.84 4.35 0.17
C VAL A 17 -4.68 3.09 0.38
N ASP A 18 -4.79 2.62 1.63
CA ASP A 18 -5.78 1.61 2.03
C ASP A 18 -7.04 2.34 2.51
N VAL A 19 -8.19 2.09 1.88
CA VAL A 19 -9.43 2.83 2.14
C VAL A 19 -10.39 1.95 2.93
N SER A 20 -10.83 2.47 4.07
CA SER A 20 -11.90 1.87 4.88
C SER A 20 -13.03 2.86 5.18
N ARG A 21 -14.24 2.34 5.31
CA ARG A 21 -15.47 3.09 5.66
C ARG A 21 -16.16 2.58 6.92
N GLU A 22 -15.84 1.38 7.40
CA GLU A 22 -16.68 0.68 8.37
C GLU A 22 -15.88 0.14 9.56
N GLY A 23 -16.57 0.01 10.69
CA GLY A 23 -16.03 -0.60 11.90
C GLY A 23 -14.83 0.16 12.47
N ASP A 24 -13.93 -0.58 13.09
CA ASP A 24 -12.71 -0.05 13.73
C ASP A 24 -11.52 0.07 12.75
N ASP A 25 -11.76 -0.14 11.45
CA ASP A 25 -10.73 -0.09 10.41
C ASP A 25 -10.47 1.37 10.00
N GLU A 26 -9.22 1.71 9.69
CA GLU A 26 -8.80 3.08 9.33
C GLU A 26 -8.51 3.18 7.83
N THR A 27 -8.77 4.36 7.26
CA THR A 27 -8.15 4.74 5.99
C THR A 27 -6.74 5.26 6.27
N VAL A 28 -5.76 4.80 5.50
CA VAL A 28 -4.35 5.14 5.69
C VAL A 28 -3.72 5.63 4.39
N ILE A 29 -3.00 6.75 4.46
CA ILE A 29 -2.02 7.20 3.47
C ILE A 29 -0.63 6.81 3.97
N ALA A 30 0.10 6.04 3.17
CA ALA A 30 1.53 5.81 3.34
C ALA A 30 2.29 6.45 2.18
N CYS A 31 3.11 7.45 2.47
CA CYS A 31 3.95 8.13 1.48
C CYS A 31 5.41 7.74 1.67
N ARG A 32 6.11 7.48 0.56
CA ARG A 32 7.56 7.30 0.54
C ARG A 32 8.22 8.18 -0.51
N LYS A 33 9.49 8.50 -0.29
CA LYS A 33 10.40 9.08 -1.28
C LYS A 33 11.65 8.21 -1.36
N GLY A 34 11.91 7.61 -2.52
CA GLY A 34 12.91 6.56 -2.62
C GLY A 34 12.55 5.41 -1.69
N MET A 35 13.48 4.98 -0.84
CA MET A 35 13.25 3.89 0.13
C MET A 35 12.84 4.37 1.53
N LYS A 36 12.60 5.68 1.70
CA LYS A 36 12.22 6.28 2.97
C LYS A 36 10.73 6.59 3.00
N THR A 37 10.00 5.97 3.93
CA THR A 37 8.63 6.39 4.27
C THR A 37 8.69 7.77 4.94
N THR A 38 7.99 8.74 4.36
CA THR A 38 7.98 10.14 4.81
C THR A 38 6.75 10.49 5.64
N ASP A 39 5.61 9.87 5.32
CA ASP A 39 4.34 10.19 5.97
C ASP A 39 3.49 8.93 6.17
N LEU A 40 2.86 8.84 7.34
CA LEU A 40 1.78 7.91 7.65
C LEU A 40 0.63 8.72 8.24
N ILE A 41 -0.50 8.79 7.53
CA ILE A 41 -1.66 9.57 7.94
C ILE A 41 -2.86 8.64 8.01
N THR A 42 -3.53 8.60 9.16
CA THR A 42 -4.72 7.77 9.37
C THR A 42 -5.96 8.60 9.66
N TRP A 43 -7.13 8.08 9.31
CA TRP A 43 -8.43 8.56 9.76
C TRP A 43 -9.48 7.44 9.67
N GLY A 44 -10.45 7.45 10.59
CA GLY A 44 -11.56 6.51 10.62
C GLY A 44 -12.92 7.18 10.45
N HIS A 45 -13.95 6.37 10.18
CA HIS A 45 -15.36 6.77 10.14
C HIS A 45 -15.68 7.96 9.22
N GLN A 46 -15.11 7.97 8.02
CA GLN A 46 -15.38 9.01 7.02
C GLN A 46 -15.96 8.41 5.74
N ASP A 47 -16.72 9.21 4.99
CA ASP A 47 -17.21 8.81 3.69
C ASP A 47 -16.11 8.85 2.60
N THR A 48 -16.42 8.32 1.41
CA THR A 48 -15.47 8.25 0.27
C THR A 48 -15.15 9.62 -0.28
N ILE A 49 -16.08 10.58 -0.24
CA ILE A 49 -15.85 11.93 -0.76
C ILE A 49 -14.86 12.67 0.14
N PHE A 50 -15.05 12.58 1.46
CA PHE A 50 -14.10 13.10 2.44
C PHE A 50 -12.72 12.47 2.23
N SER A 51 -12.66 11.15 2.10
CA SER A 51 -11.41 10.41 1.95
C SER A 51 -10.71 10.79 0.63
N ALA A 52 -11.44 10.86 -0.49
CA ALA A 52 -10.92 11.33 -1.77
C ALA A 52 -10.40 12.76 -1.68
N SER A 53 -11.14 13.66 -1.02
CA SER A 53 -10.75 15.06 -0.86
C SER A 53 -9.45 15.17 -0.06
N ARG A 54 -9.32 14.37 1.01
CA ARG A 54 -8.12 14.32 1.84
C ARG A 54 -6.91 13.79 1.07
N VAL A 55 -7.09 12.72 0.29
CA VAL A 55 -6.05 12.16 -0.59
C VAL A 55 -5.61 13.19 -1.63
N LYS A 56 -6.56 13.84 -2.32
CA LYS A 56 -6.28 14.92 -3.29
C LYS A 56 -5.44 16.04 -2.66
N ASN A 57 -5.87 16.55 -1.50
CA ASN A 57 -5.17 17.62 -0.78
C ASN A 57 -3.74 17.20 -0.40
N PHE A 58 -3.54 15.93 -0.01
CA PHE A 58 -2.21 15.41 0.27
C PHE A 58 -1.35 15.38 -1.00
N CYS A 59 -1.87 14.85 -2.11
CA CYS A 59 -1.16 14.77 -3.39
C CYS A 59 -0.71 16.15 -3.90
N GLU A 60 -1.59 17.15 -3.83
CA GLU A 60 -1.30 18.52 -4.28
C GLU A 60 -0.20 19.18 -3.43
N LYS A 61 -0.27 19.03 -2.09
CA LYS A 61 0.73 19.59 -1.18
C LYS A 61 2.08 18.90 -1.29
N SER A 62 2.07 17.58 -1.43
CA SER A 62 3.25 16.75 -1.38
C SER A 62 3.94 16.58 -2.73
N LYS A 63 3.32 16.99 -3.85
CA LYS A 63 3.80 16.75 -5.22
C LYS A 63 4.11 15.26 -5.43
N VAL A 64 3.08 14.44 -5.28
CA VAL A 64 3.15 12.98 -5.42
C VAL A 64 3.38 12.63 -6.89
N ASP A 65 4.34 11.75 -7.16
CA ASP A 65 4.63 11.27 -8.51
C ASP A 65 3.65 10.15 -8.89
N ILE A 66 3.35 9.25 -7.95
CA ILE A 66 2.51 8.06 -8.18
C ILE A 66 1.58 7.86 -6.98
N LEU A 67 0.28 7.81 -7.25
CA LEU A 67 -0.76 7.54 -6.26
C LEU A 67 -1.37 6.17 -6.55
N ARG A 68 -1.32 5.26 -5.59
CA ARG A 68 -1.94 3.94 -5.62
C ARG A 68 -3.03 3.86 -4.57
N VAL A 69 -4.21 3.39 -4.96
CA VAL A 69 -5.36 3.24 -4.07
C VAL A 69 -5.84 1.80 -4.12
N ASP A 70 -5.96 1.14 -2.97
CA ASP A 70 -6.59 -0.18 -2.91
C ASP A 70 -8.03 -0.05 -3.38
N SER A 71 -8.39 -0.81 -4.39
CA SER A 71 -9.73 -0.81 -4.96
C SER A 71 -10.62 -1.89 -4.39
N ILE A 72 -10.08 -2.78 -3.56
CA ILE A 72 -10.87 -3.80 -2.90
C ILE A 72 -11.85 -3.11 -1.94
N GLY A 73 -13.12 -3.50 -2.02
CA GLY A 73 -14.17 -2.92 -1.17
C GLY A 73 -14.53 -1.50 -1.57
N VAL A 74 -14.21 -0.53 -0.72
CA VAL A 74 -14.73 0.85 -0.79
C VAL A 74 -13.82 1.86 -1.47
N GLY A 75 -12.63 1.45 -1.94
CA GLY A 75 -11.70 2.37 -2.61
C GLY A 75 -12.04 2.70 -4.06
N GLY A 76 -12.91 1.92 -4.73
CA GLY A 76 -13.39 2.21 -6.09
C GLY A 76 -13.98 3.63 -6.23
N PRO A 77 -15.01 3.99 -5.43
CA PRO A 77 -15.56 5.35 -5.43
C PRO A 77 -14.53 6.45 -5.16
N VAL A 78 -13.52 6.20 -4.31
CA VAL A 78 -12.44 7.17 -4.05
C VAL A 78 -11.63 7.44 -5.31
N VAL A 79 -11.30 6.40 -6.08
CA VAL A 79 -10.59 6.54 -7.36
C VAL A 79 -11.44 7.30 -8.39
N ASP A 80 -12.74 7.03 -8.43
CA ASP A 80 -13.65 7.71 -9.36
C ASP A 80 -13.75 9.22 -9.07
N ASP A 81 -13.90 9.60 -7.79
CA ASP A 81 -13.91 11.00 -7.35
C ASP A 81 -12.57 11.69 -7.65
N LEU A 82 -11.44 11.05 -7.34
CA LEU A 82 -10.10 11.55 -7.64
C LEU A 82 -9.92 11.82 -9.13
N ARG A 83 -10.33 10.87 -9.99
CA ARG A 83 -10.27 11.01 -11.44
C ARG A 83 -11.14 12.16 -11.94
N ALA A 84 -12.36 12.29 -11.40
CA ALA A 84 -13.27 13.39 -11.74
C ALA A 84 -12.68 14.76 -11.38
N TRP A 85 -11.82 14.83 -10.37
CA TRP A 85 -11.11 16.05 -9.94
C TRP A 85 -9.73 16.23 -10.58
N GLY A 86 -9.39 15.44 -11.59
CA GLY A 86 -8.13 15.55 -12.33
C GLY A 86 -6.90 14.96 -11.63
N VAL A 87 -7.09 14.14 -10.59
CA VAL A 87 -6.00 13.41 -9.93
C VAL A 87 -5.87 12.02 -10.55
N THR A 88 -4.69 11.71 -11.09
CA THR A 88 -4.40 10.37 -11.61
C THR A 88 -4.09 9.44 -10.45
N ALA A 89 -4.83 8.33 -10.36
CA ALA A 89 -4.63 7.28 -9.37
C ALA A 89 -4.55 5.91 -10.05
N GLU A 90 -3.52 5.14 -9.72
CA GLU A 90 -3.41 3.72 -10.03
C GLU A 90 -4.36 2.96 -9.11
N GLN A 91 -5.34 2.31 -9.72
CA GLN A 91 -6.26 1.44 -9.02
C GLN A 91 -5.59 0.07 -8.82
N ILE A 92 -5.31 -0.30 -7.57
CA ILE A 92 -4.64 -1.57 -7.25
C ILE A 92 -5.65 -2.50 -6.60
N ASN A 93 -5.90 -3.65 -7.23
CA ASN A 93 -6.64 -4.73 -6.58
C ASN A 93 -5.64 -5.78 -6.09
N VAL A 94 -5.26 -5.70 -4.82
CA VAL A 94 -4.24 -6.58 -4.21
C VAL A 94 -4.67 -8.06 -4.13
N GLY A 95 -5.94 -8.37 -4.43
CA GLY A 95 -6.51 -9.70 -4.46
C GLY A 95 -6.38 -10.39 -5.82
N LEU A 96 -5.97 -9.67 -6.87
CA LEU A 96 -5.68 -10.26 -8.18
C LEU A 96 -4.46 -11.19 -8.12
N PRO A 97 -4.36 -12.18 -9.04
CA PRO A 97 -3.22 -13.08 -9.11
C PRO A 97 -1.89 -12.32 -9.15
N ALA A 98 -0.87 -12.86 -8.46
CA ALA A 98 0.48 -12.30 -8.44
C ALA A 98 1.10 -12.25 -9.84
N ILE A 99 2.17 -11.48 -10.00
CA ILE A 99 3.02 -11.55 -11.19
C ILE A 99 3.75 -12.90 -11.17
N ASP A 100 4.42 -13.21 -10.06
CA ASP A 100 4.98 -14.53 -9.79
C ASP A 100 3.94 -15.48 -9.19
N LYS A 101 3.15 -16.10 -10.08
CA LYS A 101 2.07 -17.05 -9.75
C LYS A 101 2.58 -18.41 -9.28
N GLU A 102 3.86 -18.71 -9.49
CA GLU A 102 4.46 -19.96 -9.05
C GLU A 102 4.71 -19.94 -7.54
N HIS A 103 5.03 -18.76 -6.99
CA HIS A 103 5.36 -18.61 -5.57
C HIS A 103 4.28 -17.89 -4.75
N PHE A 104 3.48 -17.00 -5.34
CA PHE A 104 2.51 -16.19 -4.61
C PHE A 104 1.10 -16.31 -5.17
N LEU A 105 0.12 -16.35 -4.27
CA LEU A 105 -1.28 -16.46 -4.65
C LEU A 105 -1.80 -15.19 -5.35
N ASN A 106 -1.46 -14.04 -4.79
CA ASN A 106 -1.98 -12.74 -5.20
C ASN A 106 -0.96 -11.62 -4.97
N ILE A 107 -1.25 -10.44 -5.52
CA ILE A 107 -0.42 -9.24 -5.39
C ILE A 107 -0.14 -8.90 -3.92
N ARG A 108 -1.11 -9.10 -3.01
CA ARG A 108 -0.89 -8.91 -1.57
C ARG A 108 0.23 -9.79 -1.04
N ALA A 109 0.25 -11.07 -1.40
CA ALA A 109 1.28 -12.00 -0.95
C ALA A 109 2.67 -11.68 -1.52
N GLU A 110 2.73 -11.34 -2.80
CA GLU A 110 3.97 -10.90 -3.46
C GLU A 110 4.48 -9.58 -2.87
N GLY A 111 3.61 -8.60 -2.66
CA GLY A 111 3.95 -7.30 -2.08
C GLY A 111 4.48 -7.40 -0.66
N TYR A 112 3.88 -8.26 0.18
CA TYR A 112 4.39 -8.50 1.53
C TYR A 112 5.72 -9.26 1.54
N GLN A 113 5.95 -10.17 0.60
CA GLN A 113 7.26 -10.79 0.46
C GLN A 113 8.31 -9.74 0.09
N HIS A 114 8.03 -8.91 -0.93
CA HIS A 114 8.93 -7.83 -1.32
C HIS A 114 9.26 -6.90 -0.16
N LEU A 115 8.24 -6.49 0.62
CA LEU A 115 8.43 -5.65 1.79
C LEU A 115 9.31 -6.33 2.85
N ALA A 116 9.11 -7.63 3.10
CA ALA A 116 9.94 -8.40 4.01
C ALA A 116 11.41 -8.50 3.55
N ASP A 117 11.64 -8.63 2.24
CA ASP A 117 12.98 -8.64 1.65
C ASP A 117 13.67 -7.29 1.87
N LEU A 118 12.97 -6.17 1.62
CA LEU A 118 13.48 -4.82 1.88
C LEU A 118 13.86 -4.61 3.36
N PHE A 119 13.05 -5.14 4.29
CA PHE A 119 13.38 -5.10 5.71
C PHE A 119 14.62 -5.93 6.06
N THR A 120 14.75 -7.11 5.45
CA THR A 120 15.84 -8.07 5.71
C THR A 120 17.18 -7.58 5.13
N ASN A 121 17.15 -6.95 3.96
CA ASN A 121 18.32 -6.41 3.27
C ASN A 121 18.74 -5.02 3.76
N ASP A 122 18.06 -4.51 4.78
CA ASP A 122 18.27 -3.20 5.34
C ASP A 122 18.01 -2.00 4.39
N GLU A 123 17.16 -2.19 3.38
CA GLU A 123 16.94 -1.23 2.28
C GLU A 123 15.84 -0.20 2.56
N ILE A 124 14.91 -0.49 3.47
CA ILE A 124 13.77 0.39 3.81
C ILE A 124 14.00 1.18 5.10
N SER A 125 13.46 2.40 5.14
CA SER A 125 13.27 3.18 6.37
C SER A 125 11.79 3.47 6.60
N ILE A 126 11.30 3.13 7.80
CA ILE A 126 9.94 3.46 8.27
C ILE A 126 10.00 4.46 9.44
N PRO A 127 8.93 5.25 9.68
CA PRO A 127 8.86 6.10 10.85
C PRO A 127 8.72 5.29 12.14
N GLU A 128 8.96 5.95 13.27
CA GLU A 128 8.63 5.41 14.59
C GLU A 128 7.11 5.44 14.79
N ASP A 129 6.46 4.29 14.57
CA ASP A 129 5.01 4.11 14.75
C ASP A 129 4.74 2.71 15.32
N GLU A 130 4.26 2.65 16.57
CA GLU A 130 4.04 1.37 17.28
C GLU A 130 2.93 0.52 16.66
N ASP A 131 1.88 1.14 16.12
CA ASP A 131 0.80 0.38 15.48
C ASP A 131 1.29 -0.25 14.17
N LEU A 132 2.07 0.48 13.37
CA LEU A 132 2.66 -0.05 12.14
C LEU A 132 3.57 -1.24 12.47
N LYS A 133 4.43 -1.13 13.49
CA LYS A 133 5.29 -2.23 13.92
C LYS A 133 4.44 -3.43 14.38
N ALA A 134 3.42 -3.20 15.18
CA ALA A 134 2.53 -4.26 15.66
C ALA A 134 1.83 -4.94 14.49
N GLN A 135 1.28 -4.18 13.55
CA GLN A 135 0.62 -4.72 12.35
C GLN A 135 1.61 -5.52 11.49
N LEU A 136 2.82 -5.00 11.22
CA LEU A 136 3.84 -5.70 10.43
C LEU A 136 4.27 -7.02 11.07
N CYS A 137 4.44 -7.04 12.39
CA CYS A 137 4.82 -8.25 13.14
C CYS A 137 3.69 -9.27 13.25
N ASP A 138 2.44 -8.85 13.10
CA ASP A 138 1.27 -9.70 13.28
C ASP A 138 0.81 -10.38 11.99
N ILE A 139 1.28 -9.94 10.81
CA ILE A 139 0.93 -10.55 9.52
C ILE A 139 1.35 -12.03 9.48
N ARG A 140 0.41 -12.90 9.14
CA ARG A 140 0.67 -14.34 8.93
C ARG A 140 0.52 -14.74 7.47
N TYR A 141 1.25 -15.77 7.10
CA TYR A 141 1.14 -16.42 5.81
C TYR A 141 1.01 -17.93 5.97
N GLU A 142 0.44 -18.56 4.96
CA GLU A 142 0.32 -20.00 4.80
C GLU A 142 0.78 -20.41 3.40
N TYR A 143 1.08 -21.69 3.23
CA TYR A 143 1.29 -22.31 1.92
C TYR A 143 0.11 -23.23 1.64
N ASN A 144 -0.40 -23.20 0.41
CA ASN A 144 -1.37 -24.19 -0.04
C ASN A 144 -0.68 -25.52 -0.40
N ASP A 145 -1.47 -26.53 -0.80
CA ASP A 145 -0.96 -27.86 -1.19
C ASP A 145 0.02 -27.83 -2.38
N LYS A 146 0.07 -26.72 -3.12
CA LYS A 146 0.98 -26.50 -4.26
C LYS A 146 2.24 -25.72 -3.87
N GLY A 147 2.44 -25.42 -2.59
CA GLY A 147 3.58 -24.61 -2.12
C GLY A 147 3.47 -23.12 -2.46
N ILE A 148 2.29 -22.64 -2.85
CA ILE A 148 2.07 -21.22 -3.17
C ILE A 148 1.75 -20.46 -1.88
N LYS A 149 2.50 -19.37 -1.63
CA LYS A 149 2.35 -18.51 -0.46
C LYS A 149 1.09 -17.65 -0.56
N LYS A 150 0.34 -17.59 0.52
CA LYS A 150 -0.84 -16.73 0.70
C LYS A 150 -0.72 -15.99 2.03
N ILE A 151 -1.09 -14.72 2.03
CA ILE A 151 -1.25 -13.93 3.26
C ILE A 151 -2.64 -14.21 3.83
N GLU A 152 -2.74 -14.35 5.16
CA GLU A 152 -4.02 -14.55 5.84
C GLU A 152 -5.04 -13.47 5.42
N SER A 153 -6.32 -13.84 5.36
CA SER A 153 -7.35 -12.86 5.00
C SER A 153 -7.62 -11.90 6.17
N LYS A 154 -8.13 -10.68 5.89
CA LYS A 154 -8.58 -9.74 6.95
C LYS A 154 -9.59 -10.43 7.89
N LYS A 155 -10.46 -11.31 7.36
CA LYS A 155 -11.44 -12.07 8.15
C LYS A 155 -10.76 -13.04 9.12
N ASP A 156 -9.77 -13.80 8.66
CA ASP A 156 -9.07 -14.79 9.48
C ASP A 156 -8.24 -14.10 10.56
N SER A 157 -7.58 -13.00 10.22
CA SER A 157 -6.86 -12.15 11.19
C SER A 157 -7.80 -11.63 12.28
N LYS A 158 -8.97 -11.08 11.91
CA LYS A 158 -9.98 -10.64 12.89
C LYS A 158 -10.48 -11.80 13.78
N SER A 159 -10.64 -13.00 13.22
CA SER A 159 -11.12 -14.16 13.98
C SER A 159 -10.17 -14.61 15.10
N ARG A 160 -8.87 -14.32 14.98
CA ARG A 160 -7.86 -14.59 16.02
C ARG A 160 -7.62 -13.41 16.97
N GLY A 161 -8.43 -12.36 16.90
CA GLY A 161 -8.36 -11.17 17.75
C GLY A 161 -7.37 -10.10 17.28
N SER A 162 -6.90 -10.20 16.04
CA SER A 162 -6.02 -9.18 15.46
C SER A 162 -6.77 -8.01 14.85
N LYS A 163 -6.12 -6.84 14.92
CA LYS A 163 -6.58 -5.63 14.24
C LYS A 163 -6.33 -5.73 12.74
N SER A 164 -7.10 -4.99 11.96
CA SER A 164 -6.84 -4.86 10.53
C SER A 164 -5.45 -4.23 10.31
N PRO A 165 -4.65 -4.74 9.35
CA PRO A 165 -3.29 -4.26 9.11
C PRO A 165 -3.26 -3.04 8.18
N ASP A 166 -4.12 -2.04 8.40
CA ASP A 166 -4.37 -0.97 7.41
C ASP A 166 -3.12 -0.11 7.12
N LYS A 167 -2.27 0.18 8.14
CA LYS A 167 -1.00 0.90 7.93
C LYS A 167 0.00 0.03 7.18
N ALA A 168 0.05 -1.26 7.49
CA ALA A 168 0.93 -2.21 6.80
C ALA A 168 0.48 -2.46 5.35
N ASP A 169 -0.82 -2.53 5.07
CA ASP A 169 -1.38 -2.67 3.72
C ASP A 169 -1.08 -1.41 2.89
N ALA A 170 -1.28 -0.21 3.44
CA ALA A 170 -0.90 1.04 2.78
C ALA A 170 0.61 1.14 2.51
N LEU A 171 1.44 0.76 3.47
CA LEU A 171 2.90 0.71 3.30
C LEU A 171 3.30 -0.28 2.21
N MET A 172 2.77 -1.50 2.25
CA MET A 172 3.02 -2.53 1.23
C MET A 172 2.67 -2.00 -0.17
N MET A 173 1.52 -1.33 -0.32
CA MET A 173 1.14 -0.73 -1.60
C MET A 173 2.09 0.37 -2.07
N ALA A 174 2.58 1.21 -1.17
CA ALA A 174 3.58 2.24 -1.52
C ALA A 174 4.86 1.58 -2.07
N PHE A 175 5.26 0.42 -1.54
CA PHE A 175 6.45 -0.31 -1.94
C PHE A 175 6.24 -1.40 -3.01
N LEU A 176 5.02 -1.63 -3.49
CA LEU A 176 4.74 -2.65 -4.51
C LEU A 176 5.69 -2.51 -5.74
N PRO A 177 6.35 -3.61 -6.16
CA PRO A 177 7.25 -3.62 -7.31
C PRO A 177 6.47 -3.54 -8.63
N GLY A 178 7.14 -3.16 -9.72
CA GLY A 178 6.63 -3.35 -11.09
C GLY A 178 5.55 -2.39 -11.60
N TYR A 179 4.84 -1.64 -10.75
CA TYR A 179 3.81 -0.70 -11.25
C TYR A 179 4.37 0.62 -11.78
N ASN A 180 5.65 0.94 -11.52
CA ASN A 180 6.27 2.20 -11.99
C ASN A 180 7.03 2.09 -13.32
N GLN A 181 7.13 0.90 -13.91
CA GLN A 181 7.97 0.67 -15.09
C GLN A 181 7.19 0.54 -16.41
N ALA A 182 5.86 0.74 -16.39
CA ALA A 182 5.02 0.65 -17.58
C ALA A 182 4.64 2.01 -18.22
N GLN A 183 5.13 3.14 -17.71
CA GLN A 183 4.87 4.48 -18.30
C GLN A 183 6.13 5.24 -18.73
N SER A 184 7.23 4.52 -18.98
CA SER A 184 8.40 5.06 -19.70
C SER A 184 8.56 4.32 -21.03
N GLN A 185 7.54 4.39 -21.89
CA GLN A 185 7.76 4.28 -23.32
C GLN A 185 7.80 5.70 -23.91
N PRO A 186 8.79 6.04 -24.75
CA PRO A 186 8.82 7.32 -25.42
C PRO A 186 7.58 7.46 -26.29
N VAL A 187 6.98 8.65 -26.26
CA VAL A 187 5.94 9.02 -27.22
C VAL A 187 6.65 9.08 -28.57
N ASP A 188 6.49 8.04 -29.38
CA ASP A 188 6.93 8.06 -30.77
C ASP A 188 6.08 9.11 -31.51
N ASN A 189 6.67 10.29 -31.72
CA ASN A 189 6.15 11.29 -32.64
C ASN A 189 6.38 10.78 -34.06
N ASN A 190 5.33 10.31 -34.71
CA ASN A 190 5.28 10.16 -36.16
C ASN A 190 4.10 10.97 -36.70
#